data_AF-X0TEA9-F1
#
_entry.id   AF-X0TEA9-F1
#
_cell.length_a   1.000
_cell.length_b   1.000
_cell.length_c   1.000
_cell.angle_alpha   90.00
_cell.angle_beta   90.00
_cell.angle_gamma   90.00
#
_symmetry.space_group_name_H-M   'P 1'
#
loop_
_entity.id
_entity.type
_entity.pdbx_description
1 polymer ?
#
loop_
_entity_poly.entity_id
_entity_poly.type
_entity_poly.pdbx_seq_one_letter_code
_entity_poly.pdbx_strand_id
1 'polypeptide(L)'
;MLNKKIVALGADIKNRILLAKGNTLYFGMDIGDLSDARNFGLFKKEVTRAIKKAKPDIITCDLHPNYFSSLFAKELNLRLNTYDLRLIQHHHAHIASVMQEHRLRGPVIGVSFDGTGYGEDGNSWGGEFLLVEGDGFKRLAHLKYRKMPGGDK
;
A
#
# COMPACT_ATOMS: atom_id res chain seq x y z
N MET A 1 -6.54 -18.30 1.23
CA MET A 1 -7.17 -17.37 0.26
C MET A 1 -7.18 -18.07 -1.10
N LEU A 2 -8.37 -18.34 -1.65
CA LEU A 2 -8.55 -18.87 -3.00
C LEU A 2 -7.85 -17.95 -4.03
N ASN A 3 -7.48 -18.55 -5.18
CA ASN A 3 -6.66 -18.11 -6.32
C ASN A 3 -6.92 -16.68 -6.90
N LYS A 4 -7.04 -15.66 -6.05
CA LYS A 4 -7.23 -14.26 -6.45
C LYS A 4 -5.94 -13.69 -7.01
N LYS A 5 -6.08 -12.88 -8.04
CA LYS A 5 -5.02 -12.08 -8.63
C LYS A 5 -5.11 -10.67 -8.07
N ILE A 6 -4.02 -10.20 -7.49
CA ILE A 6 -3.96 -8.90 -6.82
C ILE A 6 -2.92 -8.05 -7.52
N VAL A 7 -3.27 -6.81 -7.86
CA VAL A 7 -2.29 -5.80 -8.28
C VAL A 7 -2.18 -4.76 -7.17
N ALA A 8 -1.02 -4.69 -6.51
CA ALA A 8 -0.72 -3.68 -5.50
C ALA A 8 0.06 -2.53 -6.13
N LEU A 9 -0.39 -1.31 -5.88
CA LEU A 9 0.15 -0.07 -6.45
C LEU A 9 1.21 0.55 -5.54
N GLY A 10 1.25 0.19 -4.26
CA GLY A 10 2.20 0.72 -3.29
C GLY A 10 1.91 2.15 -2.81
N ALA A 11 2.94 2.77 -2.23
CA ALA A 11 2.99 4.17 -1.77
C ALA A 11 3.72 5.07 -2.79
N ASP A 12 3.75 6.38 -2.59
CA ASP A 12 4.29 7.30 -3.60
C ASP A 12 5.83 7.39 -3.64
N ILE A 13 6.51 7.20 -2.51
CA ILE A 13 7.97 7.30 -2.41
C ILE A 13 8.57 5.90 -2.56
N LYS A 14 9.62 5.77 -3.39
CA LYS A 14 10.26 4.48 -3.73
C LYS A 14 9.24 3.46 -4.23
N ASN A 15 8.36 3.91 -5.11
CA ASN A 15 7.22 3.14 -5.58
C ASN A 15 7.66 1.89 -6.36
N ARG A 16 6.97 0.78 -6.11
CA ARG A 16 7.03 -0.43 -6.91
C ARG A 16 5.67 -1.12 -6.91
N ILE A 17 5.18 -1.47 -8.10
CA ILE A 17 3.96 -2.26 -8.22
C ILE A 17 4.25 -3.76 -8.00
N LEU A 18 3.25 -4.49 -7.56
CA LEU A 18 3.34 -5.94 -7.35
C LEU A 18 2.12 -6.63 -7.95
N LEU A 19 2.33 -7.72 -8.69
CA LEU A 19 1.28 -8.65 -9.07
C LEU A 19 1.41 -9.93 -8.24
N ALA A 20 0.39 -10.25 -7.46
CA ALA A 20 0.27 -11.54 -6.79
C ALA A 20 -0.70 -12.45 -7.57
N LYS A 21 -0.30 -13.70 -7.81
CA LYS A 21 -1.14 -14.74 -8.42
C LYS A 21 -0.90 -16.06 -7.71
N GLY A 22 -1.90 -16.53 -6.96
CA GLY A 22 -1.75 -17.68 -6.08
C GLY A 22 -0.66 -17.42 -5.03
N ASN A 23 0.37 -18.27 -5.00
CA ASN A 23 1.50 -18.12 -4.08
C ASN A 23 2.71 -17.40 -4.70
N THR A 24 2.59 -16.89 -5.92
CA THR A 24 3.70 -16.24 -6.63
C THR A 24 3.54 -14.73 -6.61
N LEU A 25 4.63 -14.05 -6.29
CA LEU A 25 4.76 -12.60 -6.27
C LEU A 25 5.65 -12.14 -7.42
N TYR A 26 5.15 -11.24 -8.26
CA TYR A 26 5.88 -10.64 -9.39
C TYR A 26 6.06 -9.16 -9.14
N PHE A 27 7.28 -8.78 -8.75
CA PHE A 27 7.64 -7.39 -8.49
C PHE A 27 7.88 -6.63 -9.80
N GLY A 28 7.33 -5.42 -9.89
CA GLY A 28 7.63 -4.46 -10.94
C GLY A 28 9.02 -3.84 -10.78
N MET A 29 9.36 -2.93 -11.68
CA MET A 29 10.57 -2.12 -11.57
C MET A 29 10.47 -1.10 -10.43
N ASP A 30 11.61 -0.58 -9.98
CA ASP A 30 11.65 0.62 -9.15
C ASP A 30 11.22 1.82 -10.00
N ILE A 31 10.13 2.48 -9.60
CA ILE A 31 9.59 3.66 -10.28
C ILE A 31 10.10 4.95 -9.61
N GLY A 32 10.52 4.89 -8.34
CA GLY A 32 10.93 6.06 -7.58
C GLY A 32 9.77 6.88 -7.04
N ASP A 33 9.94 8.20 -6.97
CA ASP A 33 8.97 9.15 -6.42
C ASP A 33 7.89 9.52 -7.45
N LEU A 34 6.62 9.27 -7.13
CA LEU A 34 5.49 9.54 -8.01
C LEU A 34 5.11 11.03 -8.12
N SER A 35 5.71 11.93 -7.35
CA SER A 35 5.58 13.38 -7.54
C SER A 35 6.33 13.87 -8.80
N ASP A 36 7.35 13.15 -9.28
CA ASP A 36 7.97 13.43 -10.59
C ASP A 36 7.02 12.96 -11.70
N ALA A 37 6.63 13.89 -12.58
CA ALA A 37 5.67 13.62 -13.65
C ALA A 37 6.11 12.50 -14.62
N ARG A 38 7.42 12.29 -14.81
CA ARG A 38 7.95 11.20 -15.64
C ARG A 38 7.75 9.86 -14.95
N ASN A 39 8.05 9.79 -13.65
CA ASN A 39 7.83 8.59 -12.83
C ASN A 39 6.35 8.25 -12.76
N PHE A 40 5.47 9.25 -12.56
CA PHE A 40 4.03 9.04 -12.58
C PHE A 40 3.53 8.57 -13.97
N GLY A 41 4.09 9.11 -15.05
CA GLY A 41 3.83 8.65 -16.40
C GLY A 41 4.19 7.18 -16.61
N LEU A 42 5.35 6.76 -16.08
CA LEU A 42 5.80 5.37 -16.11
C LEU A 42 4.88 4.47 -15.26
N PHE A 43 4.58 4.88 -14.03
CA PHE A 43 3.64 4.20 -13.13
C PHE A 43 2.30 3.91 -13.79
N LYS A 44 1.66 4.91 -14.40
CA LYS A 44 0.36 4.72 -15.07
C LYS A 44 0.42 3.69 -16.19
N LYS A 45 1.50 3.70 -16.99
CA LYS A 45 1.72 2.71 -18.07
C LYS A 45 1.89 1.31 -17.49
N GLU A 46 2.69 1.18 -16.45
CA GLU A 46 2.97 -0.08 -15.75
C GLU A 46 1.70 -0.69 -15.13
N VAL A 47 0.94 0.10 -14.38
CA VAL A 47 -0.33 -0.31 -13.76
C VAL A 47 -1.35 -0.72 -14.84
N THR A 48 -1.55 0.11 -15.87
CA THR A 48 -2.50 -0.20 -16.96
C THR A 48 -2.14 -1.51 -17.65
N ARG A 49 -0.85 -1.73 -17.91
CA ARG A 49 -0.33 -2.96 -18.50
C ARG A 49 -0.55 -4.16 -17.58
N ALA A 50 -0.29 -4.02 -16.28
CA ALA A 50 -0.50 -5.06 -15.29
C ALA A 50 -1.98 -5.45 -15.20
N ILE A 51 -2.89 -4.47 -15.12
CA ILE A 51 -4.34 -4.69 -15.09
C ILE A 51 -4.81 -5.42 -16.35
N LYS A 52 -4.42 -4.94 -17.54
CA LYS A 52 -4.81 -5.56 -18.82
C LYS A 52 -4.35 -7.01 -18.93
N LYS A 53 -3.13 -7.31 -18.48
CA LYS A 53 -2.55 -8.66 -18.54
C LYS A 53 -3.12 -9.61 -17.48
N ALA A 54 -3.21 -9.15 -16.23
CA ALA A 54 -3.60 -9.99 -15.11
C ALA A 54 -5.12 -10.13 -14.99
N LYS A 55 -5.89 -9.11 -15.38
CA LYS A 55 -7.32 -8.97 -15.06
C LYS A 55 -7.55 -9.25 -13.57
N PRO A 56 -7.00 -8.41 -12.68
CA PRO A 56 -6.98 -8.68 -11.24
C PRO A 56 -8.40 -8.69 -10.66
N ASP A 57 -8.58 -9.49 -9.62
CA ASP A 57 -9.81 -9.51 -8.82
C ASP A 57 -9.79 -8.35 -7.80
N ILE A 58 -8.59 -7.96 -7.34
CA ILE A 58 -8.36 -6.93 -6.34
C ILE A 58 -7.26 -5.99 -6.82
N ILE A 59 -7.47 -4.69 -6.65
CA ILE A 59 -6.40 -3.70 -6.69
C ILE A 59 -6.20 -3.15 -5.28
N THR A 60 -4.95 -3.00 -4.86
CA THR A 60 -4.62 -2.39 -3.56
C THR A 60 -3.72 -1.18 -3.72
N CYS A 61 -3.88 -0.19 -2.87
CA CYS A 61 -2.99 0.97 -2.78
C CYS A 61 -2.91 1.45 -1.33
N ASP A 62 -2.01 2.39 -1.06
CA ASP A 62 -1.91 3.02 0.26
C ASP A 62 -3.22 3.71 0.67
N LEU A 63 -3.47 3.77 1.98
CA LEU A 63 -4.61 4.47 2.58
C LEU A 63 -4.54 5.99 2.37
N HIS A 64 -3.34 6.56 2.20
CA HIS A 64 -3.15 8.00 2.09
C HIS A 64 -4.02 8.62 0.97
N PRO A 65 -4.98 9.52 1.29
CA PRO A 65 -5.98 9.96 0.33
C PRO A 65 -5.41 10.80 -0.81
N ASN A 66 -4.29 11.49 -0.57
CA ASN A 66 -3.65 12.40 -1.52
C ASN A 66 -2.45 11.80 -2.27
N TYR A 67 -2.15 10.51 -2.06
CA TYR A 67 -1.08 9.88 -2.84
C TYR A 67 -1.48 9.74 -4.31
N PHE A 68 -0.56 10.00 -5.22
CA PHE A 68 -0.73 9.82 -6.67
C PHE A 68 -1.13 8.39 -7.00
N SER A 69 -0.53 7.41 -6.34
CA SER A 69 -0.89 5.99 -6.44
C SER A 69 -2.35 5.75 -6.05
N SER A 70 -2.80 6.30 -4.93
CA SER A 70 -4.16 6.13 -4.39
C SER A 70 -5.21 6.90 -5.19
N LEU A 71 -4.90 8.12 -5.63
CA LEU A 71 -5.76 8.92 -6.51
C LEU A 71 -5.96 8.21 -7.86
N PHE A 72 -4.89 7.68 -8.45
CA PHE A 72 -4.98 6.93 -9.70
C PHE A 72 -5.76 5.62 -9.54
N ALA A 73 -5.60 4.91 -8.42
CA ALA A 73 -6.37 3.71 -8.13
C ALA A 73 -7.89 4.00 -8.06
N LYS A 74 -8.27 5.09 -7.37
CA LYS A 74 -9.67 5.54 -7.26
C LYS A 74 -10.22 5.95 -8.63
N GLU A 75 -9.45 6.71 -9.42
CA GLU A 75 -9.81 7.11 -10.78
C GLU A 75 -10.06 5.90 -11.68
N LEU A 76 -9.16 4.91 -11.66
CA LEU A 76 -9.33 3.68 -12.42
C LEU A 76 -10.55 2.89 -11.95
N ASN A 77 -10.82 2.85 -10.64
CA ASN A 77 -11.94 2.08 -10.09
C ASN A 77 -13.27 2.64 -10.56
N LEU A 78 -13.42 3.97 -10.54
CA LEU A 78 -14.59 4.67 -11.07
C LEU A 78 -14.80 4.43 -12.57
N ARG A 79 -13.72 4.35 -13.35
CA ARG A 79 -13.80 4.14 -14.80
C ARG A 79 -14.09 2.70 -15.22
N LEU A 80 -13.45 1.74 -14.55
CA LEU A 80 -13.47 0.34 -14.98
C LEU A 80 -14.52 -0.47 -14.21
N ASN A 81 -14.70 -0.22 -12.92
CA ASN A 81 -15.62 -0.96 -12.03
C ASN A 81 -15.55 -2.50 -12.20
N THR A 82 -14.35 -3.04 -12.40
CA THR A 82 -14.12 -4.46 -12.72
C THR A 82 -13.34 -5.23 -11.64
N TYR A 83 -12.97 -4.57 -10.54
CA TYR A 83 -12.19 -5.13 -9.45
C TYR A 83 -12.59 -4.52 -8.11
N ASP A 84 -12.25 -5.20 -7.03
CA ASP A 84 -12.38 -4.70 -5.66
C ASP A 84 -11.17 -3.82 -5.31
N LEU A 85 -11.38 -2.52 -5.06
CA LEU A 85 -10.31 -1.61 -4.64
C LEU A 85 -10.19 -1.62 -3.11
N ARG A 86 -9.01 -1.99 -2.59
CA ARG A 86 -8.71 -1.98 -1.15
C ARG A 86 -7.61 -0.99 -0.80
N LEU A 87 -7.91 -0.13 0.17
CA LEU A 87 -6.94 0.78 0.75
C LEU A 87 -6.25 0.08 1.92
N ILE A 88 -4.92 0.08 1.93
CA ILE A 88 -4.11 -0.62 2.93
C ILE A 88 -3.33 0.39 3.76
N GLN A 89 -3.43 0.29 5.08
CA GLN A 89 -2.68 1.16 5.98
C GLN A 89 -1.17 0.89 5.87
N HIS A 90 -0.38 1.96 5.78
CA HIS A 90 1.05 1.93 5.46
C HIS A 90 1.90 1.06 6.41
N HIS A 91 1.71 1.25 7.72
CA HIS A 91 2.48 0.56 8.76
C HIS A 91 2.09 -0.93 8.85
N HIS A 92 0.81 -1.23 8.65
CA HIS A 92 0.31 -2.59 8.50
C HIS A 92 0.94 -3.26 7.28
N ALA A 93 1.04 -2.56 6.13
CA ALA A 93 1.71 -3.08 4.94
C ALA A 93 3.20 -3.39 5.19
N HIS A 94 3.91 -2.53 5.92
CA HIS A 94 5.29 -2.81 6.34
C HIS A 94 5.41 -4.11 7.14
N ILE A 95 4.60 -4.27 8.19
CA ILE A 95 4.63 -5.47 9.04
C ILE A 95 4.20 -6.71 8.23
N ALA A 96 3.13 -6.61 7.43
CA ALA A 96 2.64 -7.69 6.60
C ALA A 96 3.67 -8.17 5.57
N SER A 97 4.52 -7.27 5.06
CA SER A 97 5.61 -7.64 4.15
C SER A 97 6.61 -8.58 4.81
N VAL A 98 6.99 -8.30 6.07
CA VAL A 98 7.90 -9.13 6.88
C VAL A 98 7.25 -10.47 7.23
N MET A 99 5.96 -10.44 7.63
CA MET A 99 5.21 -11.67 7.90
C MET A 99 5.18 -12.58 6.68
N GLN A 100 4.96 -12.02 5.48
CA GLN A 100 4.90 -12.79 4.24
C GLN A 100 6.28 -13.34 3.85
N GLU A 101 7.35 -12.56 4.00
CA GLU A 101 8.73 -13.00 3.74
C GLU A 101 9.13 -14.19 4.62
N HIS A 102 8.86 -14.09 5.92
CA HIS A 102 9.19 -15.14 6.90
C HIS A 102 8.11 -16.21 7.06
N ARG A 103 7.04 -16.16 6.25
CA ARG A 103 5.91 -17.09 6.29
C ARG A 103 5.26 -17.21 7.68
N LEU A 104 5.27 -16.11 8.44
CA LEU A 104 4.63 -16.05 9.74
C LEU A 104 3.11 -16.19 9.56
N ARG A 105 2.50 -17.04 10.40
CA ARG A 105 1.06 -17.31 10.41
C ARG A 105 0.54 -17.06 11.82
N GLY A 106 -0.68 -16.52 11.91
CA GLY A 106 -1.29 -16.12 13.17
C GLY A 106 -0.94 -14.70 13.61
N PRO A 107 -1.37 -14.30 14.81
CA PRO A 107 -1.20 -12.95 15.31
C PRO A 107 0.27 -12.64 15.64
N VAL A 108 0.75 -11.47 15.24
CA VAL A 108 2.08 -10.96 15.59
C VAL A 108 2.00 -9.56 16.19
N ILE A 109 2.96 -9.23 17.06
CA ILE A 109 3.23 -7.84 17.41
C ILE A 109 4.27 -7.33 16.41
N GLY A 110 3.87 -6.37 15.58
CA GLY A 110 4.75 -5.67 14.66
C GLY A 110 5.07 -4.27 15.17
N VAL A 111 6.32 -3.86 14.98
CA VAL A 111 6.79 -2.51 15.29
C VAL A 111 7.22 -1.87 13.98
N SER A 112 6.55 -0.77 13.59
CA SER A 112 6.79 -0.09 12.31
C SER A 112 7.22 1.34 12.57
N PHE A 113 8.49 1.62 12.34
CA PHE A 113 9.10 2.94 12.47
C PHE A 113 9.52 3.42 11.08
N ASP A 114 8.91 4.49 10.62
CA ASP A 114 9.19 5.11 9.32
C ASP A 114 9.28 6.64 9.45
N GLY A 115 9.27 7.35 8.33
CA GLY A 115 9.22 8.81 8.33
C GLY A 115 7.81 9.32 8.64
N THR A 116 6.91 9.15 7.68
CA THR A 116 5.51 9.53 7.78
C THR A 116 4.62 8.56 7.01
N GLY A 117 3.60 8.04 7.68
CA GLY A 117 2.51 7.30 7.05
C GLY A 117 1.14 7.83 7.48
N TYR A 118 0.13 7.71 6.61
CA TYR A 118 -1.22 8.17 6.91
C TYR A 118 -1.89 7.26 7.96
N GLY A 119 -2.27 7.84 9.08
CA GLY A 119 -3.06 7.18 10.11
C GLY A 119 -4.54 7.10 9.77
N GLU A 120 -5.21 6.05 10.23
CA GLU A 120 -6.67 5.92 10.11
C GLU A 120 -7.44 7.01 10.87
N ASP A 121 -6.77 7.67 11.82
CA ASP A 121 -7.26 8.82 12.59
C ASP A 121 -6.92 10.17 11.95
N GLY A 122 -6.37 10.16 10.73
CA GLY A 122 -5.97 11.35 9.97
C GLY A 122 -4.67 12.01 10.45
N ASN A 123 -3.99 11.45 11.45
CA ASN A 123 -2.70 11.93 11.93
C ASN A 123 -1.55 11.26 11.17
N SER A 124 -0.37 11.89 11.16
CA SER A 124 0.87 11.24 10.69
C SER A 124 1.33 10.21 11.73
N TRP A 125 1.47 8.97 11.29
CA TRP A 125 2.09 7.88 12.04
C TRP A 125 3.55 7.75 11.62
N GLY A 126 4.35 7.10 12.47
CA GLY A 126 5.78 6.82 12.20
C GLY A 126 6.51 6.07 13.30
N GLY A 127 5.79 5.63 14.35
CA GLY A 127 6.37 4.95 15.51
C GLY A 127 5.34 4.06 16.18
N GLU A 128 4.92 3.01 15.47
CA GLU A 128 3.68 2.28 15.76
C GLU A 128 3.94 0.85 16.26
N PHE A 129 3.14 0.42 17.25
CA PHE A 129 3.09 -0.96 17.74
C PHE A 129 1.72 -1.53 17.40
N LEU A 130 1.68 -2.49 16.47
CA LEU A 130 0.43 -3.07 15.95
C LEU A 130 0.35 -4.56 16.30
N LEU A 131 -0.82 -5.02 16.74
CA LEU A 131 -1.20 -6.42 16.68
C LEU A 131 -1.75 -6.69 15.28
N VAL A 132 -1.05 -7.49 14.49
CA VAL A 132 -1.44 -7.81 13.10
C VAL A 132 -1.87 -9.26 13.02
N GLU A 133 -3.06 -9.50 12.46
CA GLU A 133 -3.60 -10.83 12.23
C GLU A 133 -4.45 -10.87 10.96
N GLY A 134 -4.08 -11.74 10.02
CA GLY A 134 -4.81 -11.87 8.76
C GLY A 134 -4.68 -10.62 7.89
N ASP A 135 -5.83 -10.04 7.51
CA ASP A 135 -5.93 -8.79 6.74
C ASP A 135 -6.24 -7.56 7.62
N GLY A 136 -6.25 -7.73 8.93
CA GLY A 136 -6.53 -6.67 9.90
C GLY A 136 -5.38 -6.39 10.86
N PHE A 137 -5.50 -5.26 11.56
CA PHE A 137 -4.59 -4.89 12.63
C PHE A 137 -5.30 -4.12 13.73
N LYS A 138 -4.69 -4.09 14.92
CA LYS A 138 -5.08 -3.22 16.03
C LYS A 138 -3.86 -2.44 16.51
N ARG A 139 -3.97 -1.12 16.56
CA ARG A 139 -2.94 -0.25 17.13
C ARG A 139 -2.93 -0.39 18.65
N LEU A 140 -1.81 -0.86 19.21
CA LEU A 140 -1.65 -1.11 20.65
C LEU A 140 -0.96 0.05 21.36
N ALA A 141 0.06 0.64 20.75
CA ALA A 141 0.80 1.78 21.27
C ALA A 141 1.43 2.59 20.14
N HIS A 142 1.77 3.84 20.43
CA HIS A 142 2.47 4.71 19.49
C HIS A 142 3.21 5.83 20.22
N LEU A 143 4.15 6.47 19.52
CA LEU A 143 4.79 7.68 20.04
C LEU A 143 3.77 8.82 20.19
N LYS A 144 3.86 9.56 21.30
CA LYS A 144 2.96 10.69 21.57
C LYS A 144 3.02 11.71 20.43
N TYR A 145 1.87 12.05 19.86
CA TYR A 145 1.76 13.04 18.79
C TYR A 145 2.41 14.37 19.15
N ARG A 146 3.11 14.94 18.17
CA ARG A 146 3.70 16.28 18.22
C ARG A 146 3.18 17.10 17.05
N LYS A 147 2.96 18.40 17.30
CA LYS A 147 2.60 19.33 16.23
C LYS A 147 3.83 19.53 15.33
N MET A 148 3.64 19.32 14.04
CA MET A 148 4.66 19.61 13.02
C MET A 148 4.17 20.79 12.17
N PRO A 149 4.62 22.03 12.47
CA PRO A 149 4.34 23.16 11.59
C PRO A 149 5.03 22.93 10.23
N GLY A 150 4.26 23.04 9.14
CA GLY A 150 4.78 22.82 7.79
C GLY A 150 4.95 21.34 7.40
N GLY A 151 3.95 20.48 7.70
CA GLY A 151 3.84 19.18 7.01
C GLY A 151 3.65 19.36 5.49
N ASP A 152 2.92 18.48 4.80
CA ASP A 152 2.69 18.63 3.35
C ASP A 152 1.66 19.76 3.03
N LYS A 153 1.96 21.00 3.45
CA LYS A 153 1.24 22.24 3.18
C LYS A 153 2.19 23.33 2.70
#